data_AF-A0AA38REV6-F1
#
_entry.id   AF-A0AA38REV6-F1
#
_cell.length_a   1.000
_cell.length_b   1.000
_cell.length_c   1.000
_cell.angle_alpha   90.00
_cell.angle_beta   90.00
_cell.angle_gamma   90.00
#
_symmetry.space_group_name_H-M   'P 1'
#
loop_
_entity.id
_entity.type
_entity.pdbx_description
1 polymer ?
#
loop_
_entity_poly.entity_id
_entity_poly.type
_entity_poly.pdbx_seq_one_letter_code
_entity_poly.pdbx_strand_id
1 'polypeptide(L)'
;KHIKECTKALSTDTAYFRKIYRAAFTAGKEPDQKALGLEHALVYWDMVFSPPGIRWVTTGANGTTDWLGEWKAFLGEKWTRSVNKDMWNQTLEFALKTMEDETLGFWSEDAAWPGVIDEFVVWCRERKVGGVGMEVDS
;
A
#
# COMPACT_ATOMS: atom_id res chain seq x y z
N LYS A 1 23.89 18.96 7.65
CA LYS A 1 23.08 18.74 8.87
C LYS A 1 21.59 18.58 8.56
N HIS A 2 20.98 19.35 7.64
CA HIS A 2 19.55 19.27 7.32
C HIS A 2 19.05 17.97 6.68
N ILE A 3 19.83 17.30 5.82
CA ILE A 3 19.34 16.09 5.11
C ILE A 3 18.98 14.97 6.10
N LYS A 4 19.82 14.75 7.13
CA LYS A 4 19.59 13.70 8.14
C LYS A 4 18.31 13.93 8.98
N GLU A 5 17.94 15.18 9.22
CA GLU A 5 16.74 15.54 9.98
C GLU A 5 15.48 15.31 9.14
N CYS A 6 15.49 15.67 7.85
CA CYS A 6 14.41 15.35 6.90
C CYS A 6 14.25 13.84 6.67
N THR A 7 15.35 13.09 6.67
CA THR A 7 15.36 11.63 6.52
C THR A 7 14.67 10.94 7.72
N LYS A 8 14.90 11.42 8.95
CA LYS A 8 14.29 10.80 10.14
C LYS A 8 12.78 11.06 10.20
N ALA A 9 12.35 12.26 9.80
CA ALA A 9 10.94 12.65 9.74
C ALA A 9 10.11 11.80 8.76
N LEU A 10 10.72 11.27 7.69
CA LEU A 10 9.99 10.46 6.70
C LEU A 10 9.38 9.18 7.29
N SER A 11 10.01 8.59 8.30
CA SER A 11 9.52 7.40 8.99
C SER A 11 8.55 7.68 10.14
N THR A 12 8.44 8.93 10.60
CA THR A 12 7.68 9.29 11.83
C THR A 12 6.58 10.31 11.61
N ASP A 13 6.64 11.11 10.56
CA ASP A 13 5.63 12.11 10.21
C ASP A 13 4.80 11.61 9.01
N THR A 14 3.61 11.08 9.31
CA THR A 14 2.68 10.57 8.31
C THR A 14 2.22 11.65 7.32
N ALA A 15 2.13 12.92 7.72
CA ALA A 15 1.75 14.00 6.81
C ALA A 15 2.88 14.30 5.81
N TYR A 16 4.13 14.29 6.27
CA TYR A 16 5.30 14.40 5.41
C TYR A 16 5.43 13.19 4.47
N PHE A 17 5.23 11.96 4.99
CA PHE A 17 5.22 10.74 4.17
C PHE A 17 4.16 10.80 3.06
N ARG A 18 2.91 11.20 3.38
CA ARG A 18 1.85 11.42 2.38
C ARG A 18 2.27 12.38 1.28
N LYS A 19 2.99 13.46 1.62
CA LYS A 19 3.48 14.43 0.64
C LYS A 19 4.52 13.81 -0.31
N ILE A 20 5.49 13.08 0.24
CA ILE A 20 6.53 12.40 -0.55
C ILE A 20 5.92 11.30 -1.43
N TYR A 21 5.02 10.48 -0.88
CA TYR A 21 4.32 9.44 -1.61
C TYR A 21 3.52 10.01 -2.81
N ARG A 22 2.79 11.11 -2.61
CA ARG A 22 2.05 11.77 -3.70
C ARG A 22 2.98 12.38 -4.75
N ALA A 23 4.13 12.92 -4.33
CA ALA A 23 5.12 13.47 -5.24
C ALA A 23 5.79 12.39 -6.09
N ALA A 24 5.99 11.18 -5.55
CA ALA A 24 6.55 10.05 -6.28
C ALA A 24 5.74 9.69 -7.53
N PHE A 25 4.40 9.70 -7.44
CA PHE A 25 3.52 9.51 -8.61
C PHE A 25 3.76 10.55 -9.70
N THR A 26 3.87 11.83 -9.32
CA THR A 26 4.13 12.91 -10.28
C THR A 26 5.52 12.80 -10.90
N ALA A 27 6.52 12.33 -10.15
CA ALA A 27 7.87 12.13 -10.63
C ALA A 27 8.01 10.90 -11.54
N GLY A 28 7.22 9.85 -11.30
CA GLY A 28 7.30 8.60 -12.05
C GLY A 28 6.50 8.57 -13.34
N LYS A 29 5.43 9.36 -13.44
CA LYS A 29 4.65 9.45 -14.66
C LYS A 29 5.34 10.37 -15.68
N GLU A 30 5.20 10.06 -16.96
CA GLU A 30 5.56 11.01 -18.02
C GLU A 30 4.69 12.28 -17.96
N PRO A 31 5.21 13.46 -18.38
CA PRO A 31 4.50 14.73 -18.27
C PRO A 31 3.06 14.68 -18.83
N ASP A 32 2.89 14.06 -20.00
CA ASP A 32 1.62 13.99 -20.73
C ASP A 32 0.74 12.80 -20.32
N GLN A 33 1.22 11.91 -19.44
CA GLN A 33 0.48 10.74 -19.00
C GLN A 33 -0.29 11.02 -17.70
N LYS A 34 -1.51 10.46 -17.60
CA LYS A 34 -2.35 10.54 -16.40
C LYS A 34 -2.22 9.33 -15.48
N ALA A 35 -1.45 8.33 -15.90
CA ALA A 35 -1.24 7.08 -15.19
C ALA A 35 0.23 6.66 -15.29
N LEU A 36 0.65 5.83 -14.33
CA LEU A 36 1.96 5.23 -14.24
C LEU A 36 1.89 3.79 -14.77
N GLY A 37 2.87 3.37 -15.56
CA GLY A 37 2.99 1.95 -15.94
C GLY A 37 3.17 1.08 -14.70
N LEU A 38 2.58 -0.13 -14.69
CA LEU A 38 2.61 -1.00 -13.51
C LEU A 38 4.03 -1.28 -13.01
N GLU A 39 4.95 -1.62 -13.92
CA GLU A 39 6.35 -1.89 -13.56
C GLU A 39 7.02 -0.70 -12.85
N HIS A 40 6.74 0.52 -13.31
CA HIS A 40 7.26 1.72 -12.68
C HIS A 40 6.61 1.93 -11.30
N ALA A 41 5.28 1.74 -11.20
CA ALA A 41 4.57 1.85 -9.94
C ALA A 41 5.13 0.89 -8.87
N LEU A 42 5.43 -0.36 -9.25
CA LEU A 42 6.04 -1.35 -8.37
C LEU A 42 7.41 -0.87 -7.85
N VAL A 43 8.27 -0.33 -8.72
CA VAL A 43 9.56 0.24 -8.32
C VAL A 43 9.39 1.44 -7.38
N TYR A 44 8.48 2.36 -7.69
CA TYR A 44 8.23 3.51 -6.82
C TYR A 44 7.67 3.09 -5.46
N TRP A 45 6.81 2.08 -5.40
CA TRP A 45 6.33 1.51 -4.15
C TRP A 45 7.46 0.89 -3.33
N ASP A 46 8.36 0.11 -3.94
CA ASP A 46 9.56 -0.39 -3.26
C ASP A 46 10.40 0.73 -2.67
N MET A 47 10.57 1.83 -3.40
CA MET A 47 11.37 2.98 -2.94
C MET A 47 10.71 3.72 -1.77
N VAL A 48 9.41 4.05 -1.85
CA VAL A 48 8.74 4.85 -0.81
C VAL A 48 8.48 4.03 0.45
N PHE A 49 8.24 2.73 0.32
CA PHE A 49 8.00 1.84 1.47
C PHE A 49 9.29 1.16 2.00
N SER A 50 10.47 1.60 1.55
CA SER A 50 11.76 1.20 2.09
C SER A 50 12.37 2.29 2.98
N PRO A 51 13.26 1.96 3.93
CA PRO A 51 13.98 2.97 4.71
C PRO A 51 14.66 4.00 3.80
N PRO A 52 14.55 5.31 4.09
CA PRO A 52 14.05 5.94 5.32
C PRO A 52 12.53 6.13 5.42
N GLY A 53 11.75 5.62 4.46
CA GLY A 53 10.29 5.62 4.49
C GLY A 53 9.69 4.65 5.51
N ILE A 54 8.36 4.55 5.46
CA ILE A 54 7.59 3.64 6.31
C ILE A 54 7.56 2.28 5.63
N ARG A 55 7.90 1.20 6.33
CA ARG A 55 7.71 -0.15 5.80
C ARG A 55 6.24 -0.53 5.87
N TRP A 56 5.66 -0.98 4.76
CA TRP A 56 4.29 -1.48 4.74
C TRP A 56 4.21 -2.91 5.25
N VAL A 57 4.34 -3.01 6.57
CA VAL A 57 4.29 -4.25 7.34
C VAL A 57 3.47 -4.05 8.60
N THR A 58 2.78 -5.10 9.05
CA THR A 58 2.10 -5.12 10.35
C THR A 58 2.58 -6.33 11.13
N THR A 59 2.79 -6.19 12.43
CA THR A 59 3.07 -7.33 13.31
C THR A 59 1.93 -7.47 14.29
N GLY A 60 1.11 -8.50 14.12
CA GLY A 60 0.05 -8.82 15.06
C GLY A 60 0.12 -10.26 15.52
N ALA A 61 -1.04 -10.85 15.81
CA ALA A 61 -1.12 -12.10 16.56
C ALA A 61 -0.53 -13.31 15.80
N ASN A 62 -0.57 -13.27 14.46
CA ASN A 62 -0.17 -14.37 13.58
C ASN A 62 1.22 -14.17 12.95
N GLY A 63 2.00 -13.21 13.45
CA GLY A 63 3.33 -12.88 12.95
C GLY A 63 3.38 -11.54 12.24
N THR A 64 4.40 -11.37 11.40
CA THR A 64 4.59 -10.15 10.60
C THR A 64 4.06 -10.37 9.18
N THR A 65 3.12 -9.53 8.78
CA THR A 65 2.58 -9.48 7.41
C THR A 65 3.35 -8.46 6.59
N ASP A 66 3.92 -8.88 5.46
CA ASP A 66 4.53 -7.99 4.47
C ASP A 66 3.50 -7.58 3.41
N TRP A 67 2.72 -6.55 3.73
CA TRP A 67 1.64 -6.10 2.86
C TRP A 67 2.12 -5.57 1.52
N LEU A 68 3.30 -4.96 1.44
CA LEU A 68 3.88 -4.57 0.16
C LEU A 68 4.15 -5.80 -0.71
N GLY A 69 4.73 -6.84 -0.13
CA GLY A 69 4.96 -8.12 -0.80
C GLY A 69 3.66 -8.72 -1.35
N GLU A 70 2.62 -8.77 -0.52
CA GLU A 70 1.30 -9.31 -0.89
C GLU A 70 0.62 -8.46 -1.98
N TRP A 71 0.67 -7.13 -1.87
CA TRP A 71 0.14 -6.22 -2.88
C TRP A 71 0.83 -6.41 -4.24
N LYS A 72 2.16 -6.52 -4.25
CA LYS A 72 2.93 -6.77 -5.47
C LYS A 72 2.61 -8.13 -6.08
N ALA A 73 2.46 -9.17 -5.26
CA ALA A 73 2.10 -10.52 -5.71
C ALA A 73 0.71 -10.52 -6.36
N PHE A 74 -0.28 -9.90 -5.70
CA PHE A 74 -1.62 -9.72 -6.26
C PHE A 74 -1.60 -8.98 -7.60
N LEU A 75 -0.92 -7.83 -7.68
CA LEU A 75 -0.86 -7.07 -8.92
C LEU A 75 -0.16 -7.85 -10.04
N GLY A 76 0.89 -8.61 -9.73
CA GLY A 76 1.56 -9.48 -10.70
C GLY A 76 0.69 -10.63 -11.22
N GLU A 77 -0.24 -11.12 -10.41
CA GLU A 77 -1.14 -12.23 -10.77
C GLU A 77 -2.41 -11.75 -11.49
N LYS A 78 -3.01 -10.66 -11.02
CA LYS A 78 -4.38 -10.26 -11.39
C LYS A 78 -4.45 -8.93 -12.16
N TRP A 79 -3.42 -8.09 -12.12
CA TRP A 79 -3.49 -6.73 -12.65
C TRP A 79 -2.57 -6.50 -13.85
N THR A 80 -3.16 -6.07 -14.97
CA THR A 80 -2.43 -5.83 -16.23
C THR A 80 -2.49 -4.37 -16.70
N ARG A 81 -3.08 -3.48 -15.90
CA ARG A 81 -3.38 -2.09 -16.28
C ARG A 81 -2.40 -1.10 -15.65
N SER A 82 -2.39 0.13 -16.16
CA SER A 82 -1.67 1.25 -15.55
C SER A 82 -2.29 1.67 -14.21
N VAL A 83 -1.48 2.26 -13.32
CA VAL A 83 -1.90 2.82 -12.03
C VAL A 83 -2.25 4.29 -12.21
N ASN A 84 -3.52 4.67 -12.04
CA ASN A 84 -3.93 6.08 -12.09
C ASN A 84 -3.71 6.77 -10.73
N LYS A 85 -3.89 8.10 -10.69
CA LYS A 85 -3.67 8.90 -9.47
C LYS A 85 -4.59 8.50 -8.31
N ASP A 86 -5.83 8.12 -8.61
CA ASP A 86 -6.80 7.73 -7.59
C ASP A 86 -6.38 6.41 -6.93
N MET A 87 -6.16 5.36 -7.72
CA MET A 87 -5.62 4.08 -7.28
C MET A 87 -4.35 4.29 -6.44
N TRP A 88 -3.38 5.06 -6.94
CA TRP A 88 -2.14 5.35 -6.21
C TRP A 88 -2.41 5.93 -4.82
N ASN A 89 -3.29 6.93 -4.71
CA ASN A 89 -3.60 7.57 -3.43
C ASN A 89 -4.38 6.65 -2.49
N GLN A 90 -5.34 5.89 -3.02
CA GLN A 90 -6.15 4.97 -2.24
C GLN A 90 -5.31 3.79 -1.72
N THR A 91 -4.31 3.32 -2.49
CA THR A 91 -3.33 2.34 -2.00
C THR A 91 -2.60 2.84 -0.75
N LEU A 92 -2.28 4.14 -0.66
CA LEU A 92 -1.67 4.69 0.55
C LEU A 92 -2.63 4.69 1.75
N GLU A 93 -3.87 5.15 1.56
CA GLU A 93 -4.83 5.18 2.67
C GLU A 93 -5.17 3.76 3.14
N PHE A 94 -5.25 2.81 2.21
CA PHE A 94 -5.38 1.38 2.52
C PHE A 94 -4.14 0.87 3.29
N ALA A 95 -2.93 1.19 2.82
CA ALA A 95 -1.70 0.79 3.48
C ALA A 95 -1.63 1.26 4.94
N LEU A 96 -1.93 2.53 5.19
CA LEU A 96 -1.97 3.09 6.54
C LEU A 96 -3.01 2.38 7.43
N LYS A 97 -4.19 2.06 6.88
CA LYS A 97 -5.22 1.31 7.63
C LYS A 97 -4.81 -0.11 7.95
N THR A 98 -4.13 -0.82 7.04
CA THR A 98 -3.61 -2.17 7.34
C THR A 98 -2.50 -2.19 8.39
N MET A 99 -1.74 -1.08 8.53
CA MET A 99 -0.74 -0.92 9.58
C MET A 99 -1.38 -0.70 10.96
N GLU A 100 -2.62 -0.19 11.00
CA GLU A 100 -3.41 -0.03 12.22
C GLU A 100 -4.21 -1.30 12.58
N ASP A 101 -4.74 -1.99 11.56
CA ASP A 101 -5.54 -3.20 11.69
C ASP A 101 -5.23 -4.20 10.56
N GLU A 102 -4.51 -5.27 10.88
CA GLU A 102 -4.16 -6.32 9.91
C GLU A 102 -5.33 -7.24 9.52
N THR A 103 -6.44 -7.21 10.26
CA THR A 103 -7.60 -8.08 10.01
C THR A 103 -8.48 -7.62 8.86
N LEU A 104 -8.21 -6.42 8.32
CA LEU A 104 -9.01 -5.74 7.30
C LEU A 104 -10.45 -5.43 7.75
N GLY A 105 -10.70 -5.30 9.05
CA GLY A 105 -12.02 -5.00 9.61
C GLY A 105 -12.54 -3.60 9.24
N PHE A 106 -11.65 -2.70 8.81
CA PHE A 106 -12.01 -1.37 8.31
C PHE A 106 -12.58 -1.36 6.88
N TRP A 107 -12.48 -2.48 6.14
CA TRP A 107 -12.93 -2.57 4.75
C TRP A 107 -14.33 -3.19 4.65
N SER A 108 -15.11 -2.69 3.70
CA SER A 108 -16.41 -3.25 3.29
C SER A 108 -16.61 -3.03 1.80
N GLU A 109 -17.31 -3.93 1.11
CA GLU A 109 -17.62 -3.80 -0.33
C GLU A 109 -18.44 -2.54 -0.67
N ASP A 110 -19.24 -2.04 0.28
CA ASP A 110 -20.03 -0.82 0.11
C ASP A 110 -19.21 0.47 0.28
N ALA A 111 -17.93 0.37 0.68
CA ALA A 111 -17.06 1.53 0.82
C ALA A 111 -16.54 1.99 -0.55
N ALA A 112 -16.24 3.28 -0.68
CA ALA A 112 -15.79 3.87 -1.94
C ALA A 112 -14.31 3.60 -2.27
N TRP A 113 -13.85 2.36 -2.11
CA TRP A 113 -12.52 1.95 -2.54
C TRP A 113 -12.48 1.72 -4.06
N PRO A 114 -11.32 1.88 -4.71
CA PRO A 114 -11.16 1.43 -6.10
C PRO A 114 -11.30 -0.10 -6.17
N GLY A 115 -11.95 -0.60 -7.23
CA GLY A 115 -12.20 -2.05 -7.39
C GLY A 115 -10.95 -2.93 -7.29
N VAL A 116 -9.77 -2.43 -7.64
CA VAL A 116 -8.50 -3.15 -7.47
C VAL A 116 -8.14 -3.43 -6.01
N ILE A 117 -8.56 -2.57 -5.08
CA ILE A 117 -8.41 -2.80 -3.64
C ILE A 117 -9.43 -3.83 -3.17
N ASP A 118 -10.67 -3.78 -3.67
CA ASP A 118 -11.68 -4.78 -3.34
C ASP A 118 -11.24 -6.18 -3.80
N GLU A 119 -10.76 -6.28 -5.04
CA GLU A 119 -10.17 -7.51 -5.59
C GLU A 119 -8.97 -8.00 -4.75
N PHE A 120 -8.15 -7.08 -4.23
CA PHE A 120 -7.03 -7.44 -3.36
C PHE A 120 -7.47 -7.98 -2.00
N VAL A 121 -8.52 -7.40 -1.40
CA VAL A 121 -9.06 -7.90 -0.11
C VAL A 121 -9.64 -9.30 -0.28
N VAL A 122 -10.36 -9.55 -1.38
CA VAL A 122 -10.85 -10.89 -1.73
C VAL A 122 -9.68 -11.87 -1.89
N TRP A 123 -8.64 -11.49 -2.64
CA TRP A 123 -7.43 -12.30 -2.82
C TRP A 123 -6.70 -12.59 -1.50
N CYS A 124 -6.63 -11.61 -0.58
CA CYS A 124 -6.06 -11.80 0.75
C CYS A 124 -6.86 -12.82 1.59
N ARG A 125 -8.20 -12.75 1.56
CA ARG A 125 -9.11 -13.66 2.28
C ARG A 125 -8.96 -15.11 1.80
N GLU A 126 -8.90 -15.32 0.49
CA GLU A 126 -8.71 -16.65 -0.10
C GLU A 126 -7.39 -17.31 0.35
N ARG A 127 -6.37 -16.49 0.59
CA ARG A 127 -5.01 -16.93 0.96
C ARG A 127 -4.70 -16.84 2.46
N LYS A 128 -5.63 -16.32 3.26
CA LYS A 128 -5.49 -16.11 4.72
C LYS A 128 -4.28 -15.23 5.10
N VAL A 129 -4.02 -14.19 4.31
CA VAL A 129 -2.95 -13.21 4.58
C VAL A 129 -3.20 -12.51 5.91
N GLY A 130 -2.19 -12.34 6.77
CA GLY A 130 -2.26 -11.51 7.97
C GLY A 130 -3.37 -11.83 8.98
N GLY A 131 -3.83 -13.08 9.03
CA GLY A 131 -4.94 -13.49 9.90
C GLY A 131 -6.33 -13.15 9.36
N VAL A 132 -6.41 -12.61 8.14
CA VAL A 132 -7.67 -12.32 7.45
C VAL A 132 -8.43 -13.64 7.22
N GLY A 133 -9.62 -13.76 7.82
CA GLY A 133 -10.50 -14.94 7.67
C GLY A 133 -10.31 -16.05 8.70
N MET A 134 -9.56 -15.82 9.79
CA MET A 134 -9.64 -16.70 10.96
C MET A 134 -10.89 -16.33 11.78
N GLU A 135 -12.00 -17.03 11.53
CA GLU A 135 -13.12 -17.05 12.47
C GLU A 135 -12.58 -17.58 13.81
N VAL A 136 -12.75 -16.80 14.87
CA VAL A 136 -12.48 -17.26 16.23
C VAL A 136 -13.59 -18.25 16.55
N ASP A 137 -13.35 -19.54 16.33
CA ASP A 137 -14.19 -20.61 16.88
C ASP A 137 -14.39 -20.30 18.38
N SER A 138 -15.60 -19.91 18.73
CA SER A 138 -16.07 -19.71 20.12
C SER A 138 -17.04 -20.81 20.49
#